data_AF-A0A2M6UBT8-F1
#
_entry.id   AF-A0A2M6UBT8-F1
#
_cell.length_a   1.000
_cell.length_b   1.000
_cell.length_c   1.000
_cell.angle_alpha   90.00
_cell.angle_beta   90.00
_cell.angle_gamma   90.00
#
_symmetry.space_group_name_H-M   'P 1'
#
loop_
_entity.id
_entity.type
_entity.pdbx_description
1 polymer ?
#
loop_
_entity_poly.entity_id
_entity_poly.type
_entity_poly.pdbx_seq_one_letter_code
_entity_poly.pdbx_strand_id
1 'polypeptide(L)' 'MFEIGKRYQIHMIEGGSEGYSDWEVVSIELPLIKIRNGVTEDRIVNTSSPMFVRAELSRHK' A
#
# COMPACT_ATOMS: atom_id res chain seq x y z
N MET A 1 8.23 -7.63 4.67
CA MET A 1 7.12 -8.55 4.34
C MET A 1 5.83 -7.90 4.82
N PHE A 2 4.77 -7.90 4.01
CA PHE A 2 3.48 -7.34 4.41
C PHE A 2 2.74 -8.29 5.36
N GLU A 3 1.89 -7.73 6.21
CA GLU A 3 1.06 -8.47 7.16
C GLU A 3 -0.41 -8.05 7.01
N ILE A 4 -1.32 -9.02 6.91
CA ILE A 4 -2.76 -8.75 6.85
C ILE A 4 -3.23 -8.10 8.16
N GLY A 5 -4.07 -7.08 8.05
CA GLY A 5 -4.59 -6.28 9.16
C GLY A 5 -3.62 -5.23 9.69
N LYS A 6 -2.41 -5.09 9.12
CA LYS A 6 -1.46 -4.03 9.49
C LYS A 6 -1.58 -2.83 8.56
N ARG A 7 -1.40 -1.64 9.12
CA ARG A 7 -1.34 -0.38 8.37
C ARG A 7 0.09 -0.06 7.96
N TYR A 8 0.26 0.34 6.71
CA TYR A 8 1.53 0.79 6.14
C TYR A 8 1.34 2.15 5.50
N GLN A 9 2.34 3.01 5.64
CA GLN A 9 2.48 4.17 4.79
C GLN A 9 3.11 3.70 3.47
N ILE A 10 2.32 3.73 2.40
CA ILE A 10 2.72 3.25 1.08
C ILE A 10 3.10 4.46 0.23
N HIS A 11 4.30 4.43 -0.35
CA HIS A 11 4.84 5.45 -1.24
C HIS A 11 4.80 4.94 -2.68
N MET A 12 4.16 5.69 -3.58
CA MET A 12 4.02 5.36 -5.00
C MET A 12 4.23 6.60 -5.87
N ILE A 13 4.65 6.38 -7.11
CA ILE A 13 4.71 7.44 -8.12
C ILE A 13 3.39 7.47 -8.89
N GLU A 14 2.72 8.62 -8.94
CA GLU A 14 1.53 8.86 -9.74
C GLU A 14 1.68 10.20 -10.48
N GLY A 15 1.41 10.24 -11.78
CA GLY A 15 1.54 11.48 -12.58
C GLY A 15 2.96 12.06 -12.62
N GLY A 16 3.99 11.26 -12.38
CA GLY A 16 5.40 11.67 -12.39
C GLY A 16 5.92 12.24 -11.07
N SER A 17 5.13 12.22 -10.00
CA SER A 17 5.56 12.63 -8.65
C SER A 17 5.35 11.50 -7.64
N GLU A 18 6.25 11.36 -6.67
CA GLU A 18 6.07 10.45 -5.53
C GLU A 18 5.05 11.04 -4.55
N GLY A 19 4.03 10.24 -4.21
CA GLY A 19 3.05 10.53 -3.16
C GLY A 19 2.97 9.37 -2.18
N TYR A 20 2.35 9.61 -1.02
CA TYR A 20 2.18 8.59 0.00
C TYR A 20 0.82 8.67 0.69
N SER A 21 0.38 7.53 1.22
CA SER A 21 -0.87 7.45 2.00
C SER A 21 -0.86 6.20 2.89
N ASP A 22 -1.59 6.25 4.01
CA ASP A 22 -1.71 5.15 4.97
C ASP A 22 -2.83 4.18 4.58
N TRP A 23 -2.47 2.91 4.42
CA TRP A 23 -3.40 1.85 4.06
C TRP A 23 -3.23 0.61 4.91
N GLU A 24 -4.35 -0.04 5.25
CA GLU A 24 -4.39 -1.38 5.83
C GLU A 24 -4.28 -2.44 4.73
N VAL A 25 -3.44 -3.46 4.94
CA VAL A 25 -3.37 -4.63 4.04
C VAL A 25 -4.48 -5.61 4.38
N VAL A 26 -5.34 -5.95 3.42
CA VAL A 26 -6.48 -6.86 3.65
C VAL A 26 -6.29 -8.24 3.02
N SER A 27 -5.46 -8.36 1.98
CA SER A 27 -5.05 -9.66 1.43
C SER A 27 -3.68 -9.57 0.76
N ILE A 28 -2.99 -10.70 0.67
CA ILE A 28 -1.64 -10.79 0.10
C ILE A 28 -1.61 -11.96 -0.88
N GLU A 29 -1.27 -11.68 -2.13
CA GLU A 29 -1.03 -12.65 -3.20
C GLU A 29 0.17 -12.14 -4.01
N LEU A 30 1.37 -12.30 -3.46
CA LEU A 30 2.57 -11.62 -3.99
C LEU A 30 2.77 -11.90 -5.49
N PRO A 31 3.10 -10.86 -6.30
CA PRO A 31 3.48 -9.52 -5.86
C PRO A 31 2.30 -8.56 -5.61
N LEU A 32 1.05 -9.03 -5.68
CA LEU A 32 -0.14 -8.23 -5.46
C LEU A 32 -0.50 -8.17 -3.97
N ILE A 33 -0.88 -6.98 -3.51
CA ILE A 33 -1.51 -6.77 -2.21
C ILE A 33 -2.83 -6.03 -2.41
N LYS A 34 -3.84 -6.37 -1.61
CA LYS A 34 -5.07 -5.58 -1.53
C LYS A 34 -5.00 -4.68 -0.31
N ILE A 35 -5.35 -3.40 -0.49
CA ILE A 35 -5.22 -2.35 0.52
C ILE A 35 -6.52 -1.57 0.71
N ARG A 36 -6.74 -1.07 1.93
CA ARG A 36 -7.94 -0.32 2.35
C ARG A 36 -7.56 0.90 3.20
N ASN A 37 -8.20 2.03 2.98
CA ASN A 37 -8.01 3.24 3.82
C ASN A 37 -9.30 3.69 4.54
N GLY A 38 -10.44 3.05 4.29
CA GLY A 38 -11.74 3.38 4.89
C GLY A 38 -12.44 4.60 4.28
N VAL A 39 -11.83 5.27 3.30
CA VAL A 39 -12.38 6.46 2.62
C VAL A 39 -12.74 6.15 1.17
N THR A 40 -11.90 5.37 0.49
CA THR A 40 -12.10 4.94 -0.89
C THR A 40 -12.29 3.44 -0.96
N GLU A 41 -12.74 2.96 -2.13
CA GLU A 41 -12.77 1.52 -2.42
C GLU A 41 -11.39 0.87 -2.23
N ASP A 42 -11.41 -0.43 -1.91
CA ASP A 42 -10.20 -1.24 -1.78
C ASP A 42 -9.43 -1.23 -3.11
N ARG A 43 -8.10 -1.14 -3.04
CA ARG A 43 -7.22 -1.14 -4.22
C ARG A 43 -6.34 -2.36 -4.25
N ILE A 44 -5.95 -2.80 -5.44
CA ILE A 44 -4.91 -3.83 -5.64
C ILE A 44 -3.64 -3.12 -6.11
N VAL A 45 -2.53 -3.37 -5.41
CA VAL A 45 -1.21 -2.79 -5.72
C VAL A 45 -0.25 -3.90 -6.09
N ASN A 46 0.42 -3.76 -7.22
CA ASN A 46 1.55 -4.61 -7.61
C ASN A 46 2.85 -4.06 -7.01
N THR A 47 3.38 -4.77 -6.01
CA THR A 47 4.60 -4.38 -5.28
C THR A 47 5.89 -4.56 -6.09
N SER A 48 5.82 -5.22 -7.26
CA SER A 48 6.92 -5.30 -8.22
C SER A 48 6.83 -4.24 -9.32
N SER A 49 5.82 -3.35 -9.29
CA SER A 49 5.72 -2.23 -10.22
C SER A 49 6.85 -1.23 -10.00
N PRO A 50 7.44 -0.63 -11.05
CA PRO A 50 8.38 0.49 -10.90
C PRO A 50 7.73 1.74 -10.27
N MET A 51 6.39 1.81 -10.26
CA MET A 51 5.64 2.88 -9.62
C MET A 51 5.50 2.65 -8.11
N PHE A 52 5.78 1.45 -7.61
CA PHE A 52 5.83 1.16 -6.19
C PHE A 52 7.23 1.47 -5.65
N VAL A 53 7.34 2.42 -4.73
CA VAL A 53 8.64 2.86 -4.21
C VAL A 53 9.00 2.11 -2.94
N ARG A 54 8.16 2.21 -1.92
CA ARG A 54 8.34 1.54 -0.63
C ARG A 54 7.05 1.49 0.18
N ALA A 55 7.03 0.63 1.19
CA ALA A 55 6.00 0.64 2.22
C ALA A 55 6.65 0.48 3.60
N GLU A 56 6.24 1.31 4.54
CA GLU A 56 6.76 1.34 5.91
C GLU A 56 5.62 1.09 6.89
N LEU A 57 5.85 0.26 7.92
CA LEU A 57 4.81 -0.04 8.91
C LEU A 57 4.41 1.26 9.62
N SER A 58 3.14 1.63 9.52
CA SER A 58 2.65 2.88 10.10
C SER A 58 2.62 2.77 11.62
N ARG A 59 3.06 3.82 12.32
CA ARG A 59 3.06 3.87 13.79
C ARG A 59 1.69 4.24 14.35
N HIS A 60 0.74 4.62 13.49
CA HIS A 60 -0.61 4.99 13.88
C HIS A 60 -1.49 3.73 13.93
N LYS A 61 -2.14 3.53 15.08
CA LYS A 61 -3.09 2.44 15.32
C LYS A 61 -4.41 2.70 14.62
#